data_AF-A0A433D5F6-F1
#
_entry.id   AF-A0A433D5F6-F1
#
_cell.length_a   1.000
_cell.length_b   1.000
_cell.length_c   1.000
_cell.angle_alpha   90.00
_cell.angle_beta   90.00
_cell.angle_gamma   90.00
#
_symmetry.space_group_name_H-M   'P 1'
#
loop_
_entity.id
_entity.type
_entity.pdbx_description
1 polymer ?
#
loop_
_entity_poly.entity_id
_entity_poly.type
_entity_poly.pdbx_seq_one_letter_code
_entity_poly.pdbx_strand_id
1 'polypeptide(L)'
;MNYNGMLNFPSFRLLAPSQAHLCKSVVFENTRCTHNEISNPLNSKYYCVIVQYVASINTQKLMNYVRALNNNLISRKNYNMRLTSPENSLALTGFDYGGVSPIGMKQPVPVILSEAIVELQPPVFFLGAGHVDWKIAMPIDDFLKATKCFMADLS
;
A
#
# COMPACT_ATOMS: atom_id res chain seq x y z
N MET A 1 22.20 -21.54 -16.64
CA MET A 1 21.15 -20.63 -16.11
C MET A 1 19.93 -21.46 -15.79
N ASN A 2 19.53 -21.55 -14.52
CA ASN A 2 18.39 -22.38 -14.09
C ASN A 2 17.06 -21.67 -14.41
N TYR A 3 16.31 -22.22 -15.36
CA TYR A 3 15.01 -21.70 -15.83
C TYR A 3 13.93 -21.63 -14.72
N ASN A 4 14.04 -22.43 -13.66
CA ASN A 4 13.06 -22.49 -12.58
C ASN A 4 12.96 -21.20 -11.73
N GLY A 5 14.01 -20.38 -11.68
CA GLY A 5 13.97 -19.11 -10.93
C GLY A 5 13.20 -18.00 -11.65
N MET A 6 13.16 -18.04 -12.98
CA MET A 6 12.55 -16.99 -13.81
C MET A 6 11.02 -17.06 -13.82
N LEU A 7 10.46 -18.28 -13.74
CA LEU A 7 9.02 -18.54 -13.61
C LEU A 7 8.43 -18.14 -12.25
N ASN A 8 9.28 -17.83 -11.26
CA ASN A 8 8.86 -17.40 -9.92
C ASN A 8 8.70 -15.88 -9.81
N PHE A 9 9.09 -15.11 -10.83
CA PHE A 9 8.82 -13.68 -10.86
C PHE A 9 7.36 -13.44 -11.29
N PRO A 10 6.54 -12.76 -10.45
CA PRO A 10 5.13 -12.50 -10.77
C PRO A 10 4.95 -11.77 -12.11
N SER A 11 5.91 -10.93 -12.52
CA SER A 11 5.84 -10.14 -13.76
C SER A 11 5.79 -11.04 -15.00
N PHE A 12 6.52 -12.16 -14.98
CA PHE A 12 6.57 -13.09 -16.11
C PHE A 12 5.26 -13.85 -16.27
N ARG A 13 4.61 -14.22 -15.16
CA ARG A 13 3.29 -14.90 -15.19
C ARG A 13 2.16 -13.99 -15.66
N LEU A 14 2.28 -12.69 -15.42
CA LEU A 14 1.21 -11.71 -15.63
C LEU A 14 1.37 -10.90 -16.91
N LEU A 15 2.46 -11.11 -17.66
CA LEU A 15 2.85 -10.26 -18.80
C LEU A 15 2.87 -8.77 -18.41
N ALA A 16 3.29 -8.47 -17.17
CA ALA A 16 3.39 -7.10 -16.70
C ALA A 16 4.45 -6.36 -17.52
N PRO A 17 4.22 -5.10 -17.94
CA PRO A 17 5.16 -4.39 -18.82
C PRO A 17 6.57 -4.26 -18.23
N SER A 18 6.68 -4.16 -16.90
CA SER A 18 7.94 -4.24 -16.19
C SER A 18 7.74 -4.63 -14.72
N GLN A 19 8.82 -4.92 -13.99
CA GLN A 19 8.76 -5.16 -12.54
C GLN A 19 8.24 -3.95 -11.76
N ALA A 20 8.43 -2.74 -12.28
CA ALA A 20 7.88 -1.51 -11.71
C ALA A 20 6.34 -1.44 -11.78
N HIS A 21 5.70 -2.24 -12.65
CA HIS A 21 4.23 -2.32 -12.71
C HIS A 21 3.66 -3.26 -11.65
N LEU A 22 4.48 -4.15 -11.07
CA LEU A 22 4.05 -4.97 -9.94
C LEU A 22 4.09 -4.13 -8.68
N CYS A 23 2.98 -4.11 -7.94
CA CYS A 23 2.84 -3.38 -6.70
C CYS A 23 2.43 -4.31 -5.56
N LYS A 24 2.79 -3.91 -4.34
CA LYS A 24 2.40 -4.58 -3.10
C LYS A 24 1.64 -3.58 -2.22
N SER A 25 0.70 -4.11 -1.46
CA SER A 25 -0.06 -3.36 -0.46
C SER A 25 0.37 -3.86 0.91
N VAL A 26 0.75 -2.94 1.79
CA VAL A 26 1.24 -3.26 3.14
C VAL A 26 0.62 -2.32 4.16
N VAL A 27 0.26 -2.83 5.32
CA VAL A 27 -0.38 -2.00 6.37
C VAL A 27 0.67 -1.46 7.32
N PHE A 28 0.72 -0.14 7.44
CA PHE A 28 1.51 0.57 8.45
C PHE A 28 0.62 0.96 9.63
N GLU A 29 1.21 0.89 10.82
CA GLU A 29 0.65 1.32 12.09
C GLU A 29 1.43 2.52 12.62
N ASN A 30 0.72 3.56 13.06
CA ASN A 30 1.28 4.56 13.94
C ASN A 30 1.29 4.02 15.39
N THR A 31 2.40 3.43 15.83
CA THR A 31 2.49 2.81 17.16
C THR A 31 2.48 3.82 18.32
N ARG A 32 2.49 5.12 18.02
CA ARG A 32 2.38 6.21 19.00
C ARG A 32 1.08 6.98 18.86
N CYS A 33 0.13 6.47 18.07
CA CYS A 33 -1.21 7.03 18.00
C CYS A 33 -1.87 6.99 19.37
N THR A 34 -2.56 8.06 19.75
CA THR A 34 -3.20 8.21 21.07
C THR A 34 -4.60 7.60 21.12
N HIS A 35 -5.08 7.01 20.03
CA HIS A 35 -6.37 6.35 19.91
C HIS A 35 -6.25 5.10 19.03
N ASN A 36 -7.32 4.31 18.98
CA ASN A 36 -7.40 3.12 18.13
C ASN A 36 -8.29 3.29 16.89
N GLU A 37 -8.86 4.49 16.68
CA GLU A 37 -9.71 4.80 15.53
C GLU A 37 -9.01 4.63 14.17
N ILE A 38 -9.79 4.14 13.20
CA ILE A 38 -9.38 3.90 11.80
C ILE A 38 -10.23 4.73 10.82
N SER A 39 -11.43 5.12 11.27
CA SER A 39 -12.47 5.76 10.45
C SER A 39 -12.12 7.18 9.98
N ASN A 40 -11.22 7.88 10.69
CA ASN A 40 -10.75 9.21 10.27
C ASN A 40 -9.50 9.08 9.38
N PRO A 41 -9.61 9.26 8.06
CA PRO A 41 -8.49 9.09 7.15
C PRO A 41 -7.39 10.15 7.31
N LEU A 42 -7.66 11.28 7.97
CA LEU A 42 -6.67 12.33 8.23
C LEU A 42 -5.81 12.04 9.47
N ASN A 43 -6.26 11.14 10.34
CA ASN A 43 -5.55 10.75 11.55
C ASN A 43 -5.94 9.31 11.95
N SER A 44 -5.80 8.37 11.04
CA SER A 44 -6.04 6.95 11.33
C SER A 44 -4.83 6.35 12.07
N LYS A 45 -5.08 5.35 12.93
CA LYS A 45 -3.99 4.54 13.51
C LYS A 45 -3.27 3.69 12.45
N TYR A 46 -3.99 3.26 11.41
CA TYR A 46 -3.46 2.37 10.36
C TYR A 46 -3.63 2.97 8.96
N TYR A 47 -2.68 2.70 8.07
CA TYR A 47 -2.74 3.07 6.66
C TYR A 47 -2.28 1.89 5.79
N CYS A 48 -3.04 1.57 4.74
CA CYS A 48 -2.61 0.65 3.70
C CYS A 48 -1.79 1.42 2.68
N VAL A 49 -0.51 1.08 2.53
CA VAL A 49 0.42 1.76 1.64
C VAL A 49 0.69 0.88 0.43
N ILE A 50 0.50 1.43 -0.75
CA ILE A 50 0.73 0.77 -2.03
C ILE A 50 2.00 1.32 -2.65
N VAL A 51 2.96 0.44 -2.91
CA VAL A 51 4.23 0.76 -3.58
C VAL A 51 4.58 -0.30 -4.60
N GLN A 52 5.45 0.06 -5.54
CA GLN A 52 6.04 -0.88 -6.49
C GLN A 52 6.87 -1.93 -5.74
N TYR A 53 6.92 -3.16 -6.24
CA TYR A 53 7.66 -4.26 -5.61
C TYR A 53 9.16 -3.95 -5.48
N VAL A 54 9.70 -3.29 -6.50
CA VAL A 54 11.11 -2.89 -6.60
C VAL A 54 11.46 -1.68 -5.73
N ALA A 55 10.46 -1.00 -5.15
CA ALA A 55 10.66 0.18 -4.32
C ALA A 55 10.66 -0.18 -2.82
N SER A 56 11.40 0.61 -2.05
CA SER A 56 11.31 0.67 -0.60
C SER A 56 10.44 1.85 -0.17
N ILE A 57 9.89 1.78 1.05
CA ILE A 57 9.08 2.86 1.61
C ILE A 57 9.96 3.71 2.53
N ASN A 58 10.08 4.99 2.22
CA ASN A 58 10.66 5.98 3.12
C ASN A 58 9.66 6.31 4.23
N THR A 59 9.83 5.65 5.39
CA THR A 59 8.92 5.80 6.54
C THR A 59 8.88 7.22 7.11
N GLN A 60 9.96 7.99 6.93
CA GLN A 60 10.02 9.39 7.36
C GLN A 60 9.20 10.30 6.44
N LYS A 61 9.21 10.06 5.11
CA LYS A 61 8.29 10.74 4.19
C LYS A 61 6.84 10.35 4.44
N LEU A 62 6.54 9.06 4.60
CA LEU A 62 5.20 8.58 4.98
C LEU A 62 4.68 9.27 6.25
N MET A 63 5.51 9.33 7.30
CA MET A 63 5.15 9.99 8.55
C MET A 63 4.88 11.49 8.35
N ASN A 64 5.71 12.19 7.57
CA ASN A 64 5.51 13.61 7.30
C ASN A 64 4.24 13.87 6.49
N TYR A 65 3.95 13.01 5.51
CA TYR A 65 2.72 13.07 4.72
C TYR A 65 1.48 12.91 5.60
N VAL A 66 1.43 11.84 6.41
CA VAL A 66 0.31 11.59 7.33
C VAL A 66 0.10 12.74 8.32
N ARG A 67 1.19 13.37 8.79
CA ARG A 67 1.10 14.57 9.65
C ARG A 67 0.49 15.76 8.91
N ALA A 68 0.85 15.95 7.65
CA ALA A 68 0.33 17.03 6.82
C ALA A 68 -1.16 16.87 6.51
N LEU A 69 -1.68 15.64 6.40
CA LEU A 69 -3.13 15.38 6.20
C LEU A 69 -4.02 16.06 7.25
N ASN A 70 -3.53 16.20 8.48
CA ASN A 70 -4.23 16.88 9.57
C ASN A 70 -3.59 18.23 9.93
N ASN A 71 -3.09 18.95 8.92
CA ASN A 71 -2.50 20.29 9.07
C ASN A 71 -1.41 20.39 10.14
N ASN A 72 -0.69 19.29 10.41
CA ASN A 72 0.31 19.18 11.48
C ASN A 72 -0.21 19.53 12.89
N LEU A 73 -1.52 19.42 13.15
CA LEU A 73 -2.14 19.73 14.44
C LEU A 73 -1.63 18.83 15.58
N ILE A 74 -1.23 17.60 15.26
CA ILE A 74 -0.74 16.62 16.21
C ILE A 74 0.79 16.68 16.28
N SER A 75 1.32 16.71 17.50
CA SER A 75 2.76 16.74 17.75
C SER A 75 3.48 15.55 17.11
N ARG A 76 4.64 15.81 16.49
CA ARG A 76 5.50 14.79 15.86
C ARG A 76 5.81 13.60 16.77
N LYS A 77 5.88 13.81 18.09
CA LYS A 77 6.19 12.74 19.06
C LYS A 77 5.13 11.62 19.08
N ASN A 78 3.89 11.92 18.67
CA ASN A 78 2.77 10.98 18.59
C ASN A 78 2.74 10.21 17.26
N TYR A 79 3.82 10.26 16.49
CA TYR A 79 3.97 9.51 15.25
C TYR A 79 5.17 8.58 15.31
N ASN A 80 4.93 7.33 14.94
CA ASN A 80 5.95 6.33 14.69
C ASN A 80 5.38 5.26 13.74
N MET A 81 5.56 5.45 12.44
CA MET A 81 5.06 4.54 11.41
C MET A 81 5.91 3.28 11.35
N ARG A 82 5.30 2.12 11.63
CA ARG A 82 5.93 0.80 11.50
C ARG A 82 5.03 -0.12 10.70
N LEU A 83 5.63 -1.11 10.03
CA LEU A 83 4.85 -2.19 9.46
C LEU A 83 4.08 -2.89 10.59
N THR A 84 2.78 -3.11 10.39
CA THR A 84 1.97 -3.81 11.40
C THR A 84 2.30 -5.31 11.42
N SER A 85 1.88 -6.01 12.47
CA SER A 85 2.09 -7.45 12.57
C SER A 85 1.21 -8.21 11.56
N PRO A 86 1.58 -9.43 11.14
CA PRO A 86 0.76 -10.25 10.24
C PRO A 86 -0.68 -10.46 10.77
N GLU A 87 -0.83 -10.67 12.07
CA GLU A 87 -2.12 -10.89 12.72
C GLU A 87 -3.02 -9.65 12.62
N ASN A 88 -2.46 -8.47 12.89
CA ASN A 88 -3.18 -7.20 12.74
C ASN A 88 -3.51 -6.92 11.28
N SER A 89 -2.57 -7.17 10.36
CA SER A 89 -2.82 -7.02 8.92
C SER A 89 -3.98 -7.92 8.46
N LEU A 90 -4.02 -9.18 8.91
CA LEU A 90 -5.10 -10.11 8.60
C LEU A 90 -6.43 -9.67 9.22
N ALA A 91 -6.43 -9.17 10.46
CA ALA A 91 -7.64 -8.69 11.12
C ALA A 91 -8.23 -7.45 10.41
N LEU A 92 -7.36 -6.53 9.97
CA LEU A 92 -7.74 -5.29 9.30
C LEU A 92 -8.18 -5.51 7.85
N THR A 93 -7.41 -6.30 7.10
CA THR A 93 -7.59 -6.44 5.65
C THR A 93 -8.41 -7.67 5.28
N GLY A 94 -8.40 -8.72 6.10
CA GLY A 94 -8.99 -10.02 5.75
C GLY A 94 -8.13 -10.86 4.81
N PHE A 95 -6.94 -10.41 4.44
CA PHE A 95 -6.04 -11.09 3.53
C PHE A 95 -4.74 -11.50 4.22
N ASP A 96 -4.24 -12.68 3.86
CA ASP A 96 -3.00 -13.21 4.40
C ASP A 96 -1.77 -12.54 3.74
N TYR A 97 -0.59 -12.79 4.33
CA TYR A 97 0.69 -12.28 3.87
C TYR A 97 0.91 -12.56 2.37
N GLY A 98 1.38 -11.55 1.65
CA GLY A 98 1.64 -11.63 0.20
C GLY A 98 0.39 -11.59 -0.69
N GLY A 99 -0.82 -11.65 -0.10
CA GLY A 99 -2.10 -11.56 -0.79
C GLY A 99 -2.88 -10.26 -0.56
N VAL A 100 -2.37 -9.35 0.27
CA VAL A 100 -3.11 -8.13 0.68
C VAL A 100 -3.57 -7.32 -0.53
N SER A 101 -4.89 -7.20 -0.64
CA SER A 101 -5.57 -6.30 -1.57
C SER A 101 -5.98 -5.02 -0.84
N PRO A 102 -5.80 -3.83 -1.44
CA PRO A 102 -6.32 -2.58 -0.89
C PRO A 102 -7.83 -2.43 -1.11
N ILE A 103 -8.44 -3.34 -1.86
CA ILE A 103 -9.89 -3.40 -2.16
C ILE A 103 -10.50 -4.57 -1.39
N GLY A 104 -11.67 -4.35 -0.77
CA GLY A 104 -12.41 -5.39 -0.06
C GLY A 104 -11.90 -5.68 1.35
N MET A 105 -11.19 -4.73 1.97
CA MET A 105 -10.68 -4.89 3.34
C MET A 105 -11.82 -4.99 4.37
N LYS A 106 -11.62 -5.78 5.44
CA LYS A 106 -12.59 -5.93 6.55
C LYS A 106 -12.87 -4.64 7.30
N GLN A 107 -11.86 -3.79 7.41
CA GLN A 107 -11.94 -2.47 8.04
C GLN A 107 -11.67 -1.38 7.00
N PRO A 108 -12.22 -0.17 7.15
CA PRO A 108 -12.05 0.93 6.21
C PRO A 108 -10.67 1.60 6.38
N VAL A 109 -9.59 0.82 6.24
CA VAL A 109 -8.22 1.33 6.38
C VAL A 109 -7.93 2.31 5.23
N PRO A 110 -7.56 3.56 5.51
CA PRO A 110 -7.22 4.53 4.47
C PRO A 110 -6.05 4.06 3.62
N VAL A 111 -6.12 4.32 2.32
CA VAL A 111 -5.12 3.90 1.34
C VAL A 111 -4.24 5.08 0.94
N ILE A 112 -2.92 4.86 0.91
CA ILE A 112 -1.91 5.79 0.38
C ILE A 112 -1.21 5.10 -0.79
N LEU A 113 -1.28 5.71 -1.97
CA LEU A 113 -0.62 5.28 -3.20
C LEU A 113 0.69 6.06 -3.39
N SER A 114 1.78 5.36 -3.73
CA SER A 114 3.02 6.00 -4.15
C SER A 114 2.82 6.79 -5.45
N GLU A 115 3.25 8.05 -5.49
CA GLU A 115 3.17 8.90 -6.69
C GLU A 115 3.91 8.29 -7.89
N ALA A 116 5.03 7.60 -7.67
CA ALA A 116 5.78 6.90 -8.73
C ALA A 116 4.97 5.83 -9.49
N ILE A 117 3.85 5.35 -8.93
CA ILE A 117 2.95 4.43 -9.62
C ILE A 117 2.16 5.18 -10.70
N VAL A 118 1.76 6.43 -10.45
CA VAL A 118 0.95 7.24 -11.38
C VAL A 118 1.75 7.60 -12.63
N GLU A 119 3.07 7.57 -12.55
CA GLU A 119 4.00 7.85 -13.65
C GLU A 119 4.26 6.63 -14.56
N LEU A 120 3.69 5.46 -14.25
CA LEU A 120 3.92 4.24 -15.03
C LEU A 120 3.42 4.36 -16.47
N GLN A 121 4.18 3.75 -17.39
CA GLN A 121 3.84 3.63 -18.79
C GLN A 121 3.97 2.17 -19.24
N PRO A 122 2.87 1.53 -19.71
CA PRO A 122 1.49 2.04 -19.76
C PRO A 122 0.87 2.31 -18.37
N PRO A 123 -0.21 3.12 -18.27
CA PRO A 123 -0.81 3.55 -16.99
C PRO A 123 -1.67 2.45 -16.33
N VAL A 124 -1.03 1.33 -16.04
CA VAL A 124 -1.60 0.14 -15.40
C VAL A 124 -0.64 -0.34 -14.33
N PHE A 125 -1.16 -0.95 -13.28
CA PHE A 125 -0.36 -1.57 -12.24
C PHE A 125 -1.04 -2.85 -11.78
N PHE A 126 -0.25 -3.75 -11.19
CA PHE A 126 -0.67 -5.07 -10.79
C PHE A 126 -0.61 -5.18 -9.27
N LEU A 127 -1.76 -5.45 -8.64
CA LEU A 127 -1.91 -5.47 -7.18
C LEU A 127 -2.32 -6.85 -6.69
N GLY A 128 -2.06 -7.15 -5.40
CA GLY A 128 -2.63 -8.29 -4.70
C GLY A 128 -4.15 -8.34 -4.84
N ALA A 129 -4.70 -9.54 -5.09
CA ALA A 129 -6.12 -9.77 -5.32
C ALA A 129 -6.76 -10.66 -4.24
N GLY A 130 -6.26 -10.58 -3.01
CA GLY A 130 -6.75 -11.34 -1.88
C GLY A 130 -6.16 -12.75 -1.71
N HIS A 131 -5.29 -13.17 -2.63
CA HIS A 131 -4.54 -14.42 -2.55
C HIS A 131 -3.09 -14.19 -3.03
N VAL A 132 -2.13 -14.97 -2.50
CA VAL A 132 -0.70 -14.80 -2.80
C VAL A 132 -0.39 -14.94 -4.30
N ASP A 133 -1.07 -15.88 -4.97
CA ASP A 133 -0.89 -16.13 -6.39
C ASP A 133 -1.75 -15.26 -7.31
N TRP A 134 -2.68 -14.48 -6.76
CA TRP A 134 -3.61 -13.71 -7.58
C TRP A 134 -3.19 -12.25 -7.61
N LYS A 135 -3.24 -11.68 -8.81
CA LYS A 135 -3.01 -10.26 -9.06
C LYS A 135 -4.08 -9.72 -10.00
N ILE A 136 -4.48 -8.49 -9.79
CA ILE A 136 -5.39 -7.76 -10.68
C ILE A 136 -4.56 -6.73 -11.43
N ALA A 137 -4.67 -6.73 -12.76
CA ALA A 137 -4.24 -5.60 -13.59
C ALA A 137 -5.29 -4.49 -13.46
N MET A 138 -4.86 -3.33 -12.97
CA MET A 138 -5.74 -2.23 -12.65
C MET A 138 -5.29 -0.97 -13.41
N PRO A 139 -6.14 -0.38 -14.27
CA PRO A 139 -5.89 0.95 -14.80
C PRO A 139 -5.78 1.96 -13.64
N ILE A 140 -4.75 2.79 -13.67
CA ILE A 140 -4.46 3.72 -12.56
C ILE A 140 -5.62 4.69 -12.34
N ASP A 141 -6.15 5.27 -13.42
CA ASP A 141 -7.24 6.24 -13.36
C ASP A 141 -8.51 5.66 -12.73
N ASP A 142 -8.86 4.41 -13.05
CA ASP A 142 -10.04 3.75 -12.50
C ASP A 142 -9.87 3.49 -11.01
N PHE A 143 -8.68 3.08 -10.58
CA PHE A 143 -8.35 2.92 -9.17
C PHE A 143 -8.48 4.24 -8.41
N LEU A 144 -7.90 5.32 -8.94
CA LEU A 144 -7.96 6.64 -8.30
C LEU A 144 -9.39 7.15 -8.18
N LYS A 145 -10.19 7.03 -9.25
CA LYS A 145 -11.62 7.40 -9.26
C LYS A 145 -12.43 6.61 -8.25
N ALA A 146 -12.21 5.29 -8.17
CA ALA A 146 -12.98 4.40 -7.31
C ALA A 146 -12.62 4.54 -5.83
N THR A 147 -11.33 4.72 -5.51
CA THR A 147 -10.85 4.68 -4.13
C THR A 147 -10.73 6.04 -3.48
N LYS A 148 -10.51 7.11 -4.27
CA LYS A 148 -10.13 8.44 -3.76
C LYS A 148 -8.99 8.37 -2.75
N CYS A 149 -8.05 7.44 -2.96
CA CYS A 149 -6.91 7.24 -2.08
C CYS A 149 -6.01 8.48 -2.04
N PHE A 150 -5.20 8.56 -0.99
CA PHE A 150 -4.16 9.58 -0.88
C PHE A 150 -3.00 9.25 -1.81
N MET A 151 -2.29 10.27 -2.29
CA MET A 151 -1.07 10.13 -3.07
C MET A 151 0.09 10.81 -2.36
N ALA A 152 1.22 10.12 -2.26
CA ALA A 152 2.40 10.63 -1.59
C ALA A 152 3.70 10.17 -2.28
N ASP A 153 4.70 11.03 -2.28
CA ASP A 153 6.08 10.63 -2.52
C ASP A 153 6.61 9.79 -1.34
N LEU A 154 6.96 8.53 -1.64
CA LEU A 154 7.42 7.54 -0.67
C LEU A 154 8.88 7.09 -0.92
N SER A 155 9.60 7.76 -1.82
CA SER A 155 10.97 7.42 -2.23
C SER A 155 12.07 7.88 -1.27
#